data_AF-A0A7C1ZWF4-F1
#
_entry.id   AF-A0A7C1ZWF4-F1
#
_cell.length_a   1.000
_cell.length_b   1.000
_cell.length_c   1.000
_cell.angle_alpha   90.00
_cell.angle_beta   90.00
_cell.angle_gamma   90.00
#
_symmetry.space_group_name_H-M   'P 1'
#
loop_
_entity.id
_entity.type
_entity.pdbx_description
1 polymer ?
#
loop_
_entity_poly.entity_id
_entity_poly.type
_entity_poly.pdbx_seq_one_letter_code
_entity_poly.pdbx_strand_id
1 'polypeptide(L)'
;MEEQNELEMGIGTKEAVTLKPAKVKIVSVRIEEVGDKKNKKIVCTVKHPDREETIEMSSVKFEGKGNKLVVVGLWVNQDEDKLIRKGSALAIFMNHIAAQTLKDIAERECDTTEDDKGYLCFKAY
;
A
#
# COMPACT_ATOMS: atom_id res chain seq x y z
N MET A 1 6.59 10.22 28.65
CA MET A 1 8.02 9.92 28.86
C MET A 1 8.24 8.58 28.22
N GLU A 2 8.60 8.57 26.93
CA GLU A 2 8.90 7.41 26.09
C GLU A 2 9.14 8.01 24.70
N GLU A 3 10.36 8.40 24.34
CA GLU A 3 10.77 8.72 22.94
C GLU A 3 12.20 9.26 22.94
N GLN A 4 13.20 8.35 22.98
CA GLN A 4 14.55 8.70 22.52
C GLN A 4 15.49 7.52 22.27
N ASN A 5 14.99 6.28 22.13
CA ASN A 5 15.89 5.13 21.93
C ASN A 5 16.16 4.82 20.44
N GLU A 6 15.31 5.32 19.53
CA GLU A 6 15.44 5.08 18.08
C GLU A 6 16.51 5.96 17.40
N LEU A 7 16.81 7.12 17.98
CA LEU A 7 17.82 8.05 17.45
C LEU A 7 19.26 7.53 17.60
N GLU A 8 19.49 6.58 18.49
CA GLU A 8 20.81 5.99 18.78
C GLU A 8 21.02 4.63 18.06
N MET A 9 20.05 4.19 17.25
CA MET A 9 20.12 2.90 16.57
C MET A 9 21.07 2.96 15.35
N GLY A 10 22.09 2.08 15.35
CA GLY A 10 22.96 1.86 14.19
C GLY A 10 22.30 1.01 13.10
N ILE A 11 22.89 0.98 11.90
CA ILE A 11 22.40 0.17 10.78
C ILE A 11 22.61 -1.32 11.09
N GLY A 12 21.52 -2.11 11.05
CA GLY A 12 21.58 -3.56 11.22
C GLY A 12 22.25 -4.27 10.02
N THR A 13 22.95 -5.37 10.27
CA THR A 13 23.67 -6.16 9.25
C THR A 13 22.86 -7.28 8.63
N LYS A 14 21.59 -7.45 9.03
CA LYS A 14 20.70 -8.47 8.47
C LYS A 14 19.94 -7.90 7.28
N GLU A 15 20.00 -8.58 6.15
CA GLU A 15 19.22 -8.25 4.97
C GLU A 15 17.73 -8.43 5.26
N ALA A 16 16.90 -7.52 4.74
CA ALA A 16 15.45 -7.64 4.87
C ALA A 16 14.99 -8.90 4.13
N VAL A 17 14.21 -9.75 4.79
CA VAL A 17 13.60 -10.92 4.15
C VAL A 17 12.58 -10.41 3.14
N THR A 18 12.94 -10.45 1.86
CA THR A 18 12.06 -10.02 0.77
C THR A 18 11.17 -11.19 0.36
N LEU A 19 9.86 -10.97 0.46
CA LEU A 19 8.87 -11.88 -0.09
C LEU A 19 8.78 -11.66 -1.61
N LYS A 20 8.73 -12.74 -2.38
CA LYS A 20 8.60 -12.66 -3.83
C LYS A 20 7.20 -12.15 -4.23
N PRO A 21 7.06 -11.44 -5.35
CA PRO A 21 5.77 -11.00 -5.85
C PRO A 21 4.87 -12.20 -6.16
N ALA A 22 3.70 -12.21 -5.53
CA ALA A 22 2.66 -13.21 -5.72
C ALA A 22 1.27 -12.59 -5.69
N LYS A 23 0.26 -13.38 -6.07
CA LYS A 23 -1.13 -12.98 -5.88
C LYS A 23 -1.47 -13.05 -4.39
N VAL A 24 -1.91 -11.93 -3.83
CA VAL A 24 -2.28 -11.82 -2.41
C VAL A 24 -3.77 -11.59 -2.28
N LYS A 25 -4.36 -12.14 -1.22
CA LYS A 25 -5.74 -11.84 -0.85
C LYS A 25 -5.74 -10.75 0.21
N ILE A 26 -6.46 -9.67 -0.03
CA ILE A 26 -6.68 -8.64 0.98
C ILE A 26 -7.69 -9.20 1.99
N VAL A 27 -7.38 -9.07 3.28
CA VAL A 27 -8.20 -9.59 4.39
C VAL A 27 -8.92 -8.45 5.09
N SER A 28 -8.25 -7.30 5.22
CA SER A 28 -8.78 -6.14 5.90
C SER A 28 -8.14 -4.87 5.35
N VAL A 29 -8.87 -3.76 5.49
CA VAL A 29 -8.41 -2.44 5.08
C VAL A 29 -8.70 -1.48 6.24
N ARG A 30 -7.66 -0.76 6.68
CA ARG A 30 -7.79 0.29 7.70
C ARG A 30 -7.29 1.62 7.17
N ILE A 31 -7.79 2.69 7.77
CA ILE A 31 -7.32 4.05 7.52
C ILE A 31 -6.41 4.43 8.69
N GLU A 32 -5.19 4.82 8.40
CA GLU A 32 -4.19 5.27 9.36
C GLU A 32 -3.87 6.74 9.14
N GLU A 33 -3.79 7.53 10.20
CA GLU A 33 -3.44 8.95 10.14
C GLU A 33 -1.91 9.08 10.29
N VAL A 34 -1.26 9.64 9.27
CA VAL A 34 0.20 9.76 9.21
C VAL A 34 0.63 11.23 9.27
N GLY A 35 1.56 11.52 10.17
CA GLY A 35 2.20 12.83 10.38
C GLY A 35 1.33 13.85 11.12
N ASP A 36 1.90 15.01 11.44
CA ASP A 36 1.26 16.08 12.20
C ASP A 36 0.00 16.64 11.52
N LYS A 37 -0.03 16.56 10.17
CA LYS A 37 -1.17 16.98 9.35
C LYS A 37 -2.31 15.96 9.31
N LYS A 38 -2.16 14.81 9.98
CA LYS A 38 -3.14 13.71 10.02
C LYS A 38 -3.62 13.30 8.64
N ASN A 39 -2.68 13.15 7.71
CA ASN A 39 -3.01 12.69 6.36
C ASN A 39 -3.48 11.23 6.43
N LYS A 40 -4.62 10.95 5.82
CA LYS A 40 -5.22 9.61 5.86
C LYS A 40 -4.58 8.71 4.81
N LYS A 41 -4.00 7.60 5.24
CA LYS A 41 -3.42 6.55 4.40
C LYS A 41 -4.21 5.27 4.55
N ILE A 42 -4.42 4.55 3.46
CA ILE A 42 -5.01 3.21 3.47
C ILE A 42 -3.89 2.19 3.69
N VAL A 43 -4.08 1.35 4.71
CA VAL A 43 -3.24 0.19 4.98
C VAL A 43 -4.08 -1.05 4.77
N CYS A 44 -3.68 -1.88 3.81
CA CYS A 44 -4.31 -3.14 3.49
C CYS A 44 -3.55 -4.27 4.18
N THR A 45 -4.24 -5.03 5.03
CA THR A 45 -3.73 -6.28 5.58
C THR A 45 -3.99 -7.38 4.57
N VAL A 46 -2.94 -8.02 4.06
CA VAL A 46 -3.03 -9.06 3.02
C VAL A 46 -2.43 -10.36 3.50
N LYS A 47 -2.98 -11.47 3.01
CA LYS A 47 -2.45 -12.81 3.22
C LYS A 47 -1.61 -13.19 2.00
N HIS A 48 -0.32 -13.41 2.22
CA HIS A 48 0.62 -13.85 1.20
C HIS A 48 0.63 -15.39 1.13
N PRO A 49 0.68 -16.03 -0.05
CA PRO A 49 0.70 -17.49 -0.15
C PRO A 49 1.96 -18.12 0.45
N ASP A 50 3.08 -17.39 0.41
CA ASP A 50 4.39 -17.84 0.90
C ASP A 50 4.59 -17.61 2.41
N ARG A 51 3.64 -16.97 3.10
CA ARG A 51 3.74 -16.63 4.53
C ARG A 51 2.41 -16.81 5.23
N GLU A 52 2.38 -17.58 6.31
CA GLU A 52 1.14 -17.79 7.08
C GLU A 52 0.65 -16.49 7.75
N GLU A 53 1.57 -15.63 8.17
CA GLU A 53 1.28 -14.32 8.75
C GLU A 53 0.77 -13.33 7.70
N THR A 54 -0.17 -12.49 8.11
CA THR A 54 -0.62 -11.37 7.28
C THR A 54 0.43 -10.27 7.23
N ILE A 55 0.62 -9.69 6.05
CA ILE A 55 1.52 -8.55 5.83
C ILE A 55 0.69 -7.29 5.59
N GLU A 56 1.23 -6.13 5.99
CA GLU A 56 0.57 -4.84 5.80
C GLU A 56 1.19 -4.12 4.61
N MET A 57 0.35 -3.73 3.67
CA MET A 57 0.76 -3.09 2.42
C MET A 57 -0.02 -1.79 2.23
N SER A 58 0.68 -0.72 1.91
CA SER A 58 0.08 0.61 1.80
C SER A 58 0.61 1.40 0.60
N SER A 59 1.19 0.70 -0.38
CA SER A 59 1.82 1.25 -1.58
C SER A 59 1.40 0.47 -2.81
N VAL A 60 1.20 1.17 -3.92
CA VAL A 60 0.82 0.61 -5.22
C VAL A 60 1.76 1.12 -6.31
N LYS A 61 2.13 0.23 -7.23
CA LYS A 61 2.87 0.50 -8.45
C LYS A 61 1.90 0.57 -9.62
N PHE A 62 1.86 1.70 -10.29
CA PHE A 62 0.95 1.93 -11.42
C PHE A 62 1.62 2.77 -12.50
N GLU A 63 1.03 2.82 -13.69
CA GLU A 63 1.51 3.66 -14.79
C GLU A 63 1.11 5.13 -14.56
N GLY A 64 2.10 5.96 -14.24
CA GLY A 64 1.94 7.40 -14.09
C GLY A 64 2.00 8.16 -15.41
N LYS A 65 1.89 9.50 -15.33
CA LYS A 65 1.98 10.36 -16.53
C LYS A 65 3.28 10.11 -17.30
N GLY A 66 3.17 9.87 -18.60
CA GLY A 66 4.30 9.62 -19.49
C GLY A 66 4.76 8.15 -19.55
N ASN A 67 3.85 7.20 -19.31
CA ASN A 67 4.08 5.75 -19.39
C ASN A 67 5.24 5.26 -18.50
N LYS A 68 5.40 5.88 -17.32
CA LYS A 68 6.42 5.50 -16.35
C LYS A 68 5.75 4.82 -15.17
N LEU A 69 6.25 3.65 -14.80
CA LEU A 69 5.82 2.98 -13.58
C LEU A 69 6.31 3.78 -12.37
N VAL A 70 5.37 4.17 -11.51
CA VAL A 70 5.64 4.90 -10.28
C VAL A 70 5.05 4.14 -9.10
N VAL A 71 5.75 4.17 -7.96
CA VAL A 71 5.26 3.62 -6.70
C VAL A 71 4.80 4.76 -5.81
N VAL A 72 3.54 4.71 -5.37
CA VAL A 72 2.93 5.73 -4.54
C VAL A 72 2.15 5.08 -3.42
N GLY A 73 2.12 5.73 -2.26
CA GLY A 73 1.27 5.33 -1.14
C GLY A 73 -0.22 5.45 -1.46
N LEU A 74 -1.03 4.58 -0.86
CA LEU A 74 -2.49 4.61 -0.96
C LEU A 74 -3.07 5.72 -0.08
N TRP A 75 -2.95 6.97 -0.51
CA TRP A 75 -3.48 8.12 0.22
C TRP A 75 -4.97 8.34 -0.05
N VAL A 76 -5.74 8.66 0.99
CA VAL A 76 -7.16 9.01 0.89
C VAL A 76 -7.27 10.47 0.46
N ASN A 77 -7.10 10.71 -0.84
CA ASN A 77 -7.34 12.00 -1.45
C ASN A 77 -8.82 12.11 -1.83
N GLN A 78 -9.54 13.02 -1.19
CA GLN A 78 -10.93 13.31 -1.50
C GLN A 78 -11.03 14.49 -2.47
N ASP A 79 -12.04 14.45 -3.35
CA ASP A 79 -12.42 15.57 -4.22
C ASP A 79 -13.53 16.42 -3.56
N GLU A 80 -14.06 17.43 -4.26
CA GLU A 80 -15.02 18.39 -3.70
C GLU A 80 -16.31 17.72 -3.21
N ASP A 81 -16.74 16.65 -3.88
CA ASP A 81 -17.88 15.80 -3.51
C ASP A 81 -17.59 14.80 -2.36
N LYS A 82 -16.44 14.91 -1.68
CA LYS A 82 -15.96 13.97 -0.64
C LYS A 82 -15.75 12.52 -1.13
N LEU A 83 -15.70 12.31 -2.44
CA LEU A 83 -15.39 11.03 -3.08
C LEU A 83 -13.89 10.90 -3.33
N ILE A 84 -13.40 9.68 -3.57
CA ILE A 84 -11.98 9.44 -3.89
C ILE A 84 -11.65 10.15 -5.20
N ARG A 85 -10.62 11.00 -5.16
CA ARG A 85 -10.20 11.82 -6.29
C ARG A 85 -9.80 10.96 -7.48
N LYS A 86 -10.41 11.21 -8.64
CA LYS A 86 -10.09 10.52 -9.90
C LYS A 86 -8.61 10.73 -10.25
N GLY A 87 -7.95 9.65 -10.68
CA GLY A 87 -6.52 9.66 -11.01
C GLY A 87 -5.57 9.65 -9.81
N SER A 88 -6.08 9.57 -8.57
CA SER A 88 -5.25 9.26 -7.41
C SER A 88 -4.77 7.80 -7.45
N ALA A 89 -3.64 7.50 -6.80
CA ALA A 89 -3.11 6.13 -6.72
C ALA A 89 -4.16 5.13 -6.18
N LEU A 90 -4.93 5.56 -5.17
CA LEU A 90 -6.04 4.78 -4.62
C LEU A 90 -7.15 4.54 -5.64
N ALA A 91 -7.55 5.56 -6.42
CA ALA A 91 -8.57 5.40 -7.46
C ALA A 91 -8.10 4.46 -8.58
N ILE A 92 -6.84 4.56 -8.99
CA ILE A 92 -6.26 3.69 -10.03
C ILE A 92 -6.23 2.25 -9.54
N PHE A 93 -5.77 2.04 -8.31
CA PHE A 93 -5.77 0.73 -7.66
C PHE A 93 -7.18 0.14 -7.59
N MET A 94 -8.16 0.89 -7.07
CA MET A 94 -9.55 0.45 -6.97
C MET A 94 -10.15 0.07 -8.33
N ASN A 95 -9.89 0.86 -9.38
CA ASN A 95 -10.34 0.51 -10.73
C ASN A 95 -9.67 -0.77 -11.24
N HIS A 96 -8.38 -0.97 -10.95
CA HIS A 96 -7.64 -2.16 -11.37
C HIS A 96 -8.21 -3.44 -10.75
N ILE A 97 -8.55 -3.42 -9.47
CA ILE A 97 -9.16 -4.58 -8.77
C ILE A 97 -10.70 -4.62 -8.88
N ALA A 98 -11.29 -3.76 -9.71
CA ALA A 98 -12.73 -3.60 -9.89
C ALA A 98 -13.51 -3.37 -8.56
N ALA A 99 -12.89 -2.68 -7.61
CA ALA A 99 -13.49 -2.34 -6.32
C ALA A 99 -14.23 -0.99 -6.39
N GLN A 100 -15.51 -0.98 -6.02
CA GLN A 100 -16.32 0.25 -6.02
C GLN A 100 -16.20 1.04 -4.71
N THR A 101 -15.84 0.39 -3.60
CA THR A 101 -15.70 1.01 -2.29
C THR A 101 -14.46 0.51 -1.57
N LEU A 102 -13.97 1.26 -0.57
CA LEU A 102 -12.85 0.83 0.27
C LEU A 102 -13.10 -0.51 0.99
N LYS A 103 -14.37 -0.82 1.28
CA LYS A 103 -14.75 -2.10 1.90
C LYS A 103 -14.64 -3.25 0.90
N ASP A 104 -14.96 -3.02 -0.36
CA ASP A 104 -14.87 -4.02 -1.43
C ASP A 104 -13.42 -4.50 -1.62
N ILE A 105 -12.45 -3.62 -1.37
CA ILE A 105 -11.02 -3.96 -1.41
C ILE A 105 -10.69 -5.12 -0.44
N ALA A 106 -11.32 -5.18 0.73
CA ALA A 106 -10.99 -6.14 1.80
C ALA A 106 -11.31 -7.61 1.47
N GLU A 107 -11.88 -7.89 0.30
CA GLU A 107 -12.22 -9.25 -0.15
C GLU A 107 -11.64 -9.58 -1.53
N ARG A 108 -10.88 -8.64 -2.11
CA ARG A 108 -10.30 -8.78 -3.45
C ARG A 108 -8.92 -9.44 -3.39
N GLU A 109 -8.60 -10.07 -4.51
CA GLU A 109 -7.24 -10.52 -4.79
C GLU A 109 -6.55 -9.47 -5.65
N CYS A 110 -5.26 -9.28 -5.40
CA CYS A 110 -4.43 -8.40 -6.21
C CYS A 110 -3.05 -9.02 -6.40
N ASP A 111 -2.47 -8.80 -7.57
CA ASP A 111 -1.08 -9.12 -7.81
C ASP A 111 -0.18 -8.13 -7.07
N THR A 112 0.94 -8.63 -6.58
CA THR A 112 1.98 -7.80 -5.98
C THR A 112 3.19 -7.72 -6.90
N THR A 113 3.97 -6.67 -6.73
CA THR A 113 5.21 -6.42 -7.47
C THR A 113 6.22 -5.77 -6.54
N GLU A 114 7.49 -5.84 -6.90
CA GLU A 114 8.55 -5.15 -6.17
C GLU A 114 8.66 -3.68 -6.59
N ASP A 115 8.89 -2.80 -5.61
CA ASP A 115 9.41 -1.45 -5.80
C ASP A 115 10.89 -1.49 -6.23
N ASP A 116 11.43 -0.36 -6.66
CA ASP A 116 12.85 -0.18 -6.99
C ASP A 116 13.79 -0.63 -5.85
N LYS A 117 13.32 -0.56 -4.60
CA LYS A 117 14.05 -0.99 -3.40
C LYS A 117 13.81 -2.45 -2.99
N GLY A 118 13.08 -3.24 -3.77
CA GLY A 118 12.79 -4.66 -3.47
C GLY A 118 11.68 -4.90 -2.44
N TYR A 119 10.91 -3.86 -2.06
CA TYR A 119 9.75 -4.01 -1.18
C TYR A 119 8.50 -4.39 -1.97
N LEU A 120 7.69 -5.30 -1.42
CA LEU A 120 6.40 -5.65 -2.01
C LEU A 120 5.44 -4.47 -2.00
N CYS A 121 4.80 -4.26 -3.15
CA CYS A 121 3.78 -3.27 -3.43
C CYS A 121 2.63 -3.91 -4.22
N PHE A 122 1.45 -3.30 -4.21
CA PHE A 122 0.37 -3.73 -5.10
C PHE A 122 0.71 -3.42 -6.56
N LYS A 123 0.33 -4.29 -7.48
CA LYS A 123 0.44 -4.07 -8.92
C LYS A 123 -0.88 -3.53 -9.46
N ALA A 124 -0.83 -2.43 -10.21
CA ALA A 124 -2.01 -1.81 -10.83
C ALA A 124 -1.72 -1.25 -12.23
N TYR A 125 -0.98 -2.01 -13.05
CA TYR A 125 -0.68 -1.74 -14.46
C TYR A 125 -0.80 -3.02 -15.30
#